data_AF-A0A386TKF2-F1
#
_entry.id   AF-A0A386TKF2-F1
#
_cell.length_a   1.000
_cell.length_b   1.000
_cell.length_c   1.000
_cell.angle_alpha   90.00
_cell.angle_beta   90.00
_cell.angle_gamma   90.00
#
_symmetry.space_group_name_H-M   'P 1'
#
loop_
_entity.id
_entity.type
_entity.pdbx_description
1 polymer ?
#
loop_
_entity_poly.entity_id
_entity_poly.type
_entity_poly.pdbx_seq_one_letter_code
_entity_poly.pdbx_strand_id
1 'polypeptide(L)'
;MPKAKPEVPVSKTKTDKKDLPVVIEAEEIFAPVIEGHMKSLFWQALHVHEALSEVAEDRTLQVLVVLVQPVEALARRLDAGLACAEALAEWTAEAEALLGAARRRRRQLVLVDARALLSNDSELLTELDFEMHSNAQPSAGPVLPDPNYLILAETLLRQDEAATRLLQEIAALRRGPHENLPNATHLEEALSDLQALKDGQAELESYKEQIASASEEAELLRENLSLRVEADTASGGAVSSYLKAAKEELELLRENVALHLNAAKNSGTRLSELEEECEALRQAAMDRHALKAKSDALEHRLKQSDTKRAHRETILARVMLEDQRKLQAAYARGDALNRELSAARDELSGVYGSRSWQVTKPLRAVRRRGKVRPH
;
A
#
# COMPACT_ATOMS: atom_id res chain seq x y z
N MET A 1 6.24 -54.92 24.07
CA MET A 1 6.08 -54.09 22.86
C MET A 1 4.65 -53.55 22.81
N PRO A 2 4.40 -52.33 23.29
CA PRO A 2 3.06 -51.78 23.35
C PRO A 2 2.67 -51.21 21.99
N LYS A 3 1.51 -51.65 21.48
CA LYS A 3 0.91 -51.17 20.23
C LYS A 3 0.58 -49.69 20.36
N ALA A 4 1.06 -48.89 19.40
CA ALA A 4 0.77 -47.46 19.30
C ALA A 4 -0.74 -47.21 19.26
N LYS A 5 -1.21 -46.23 20.05
CA LYS A 5 -2.58 -45.72 20.00
C LYS A 5 -2.77 -44.88 18.73
N PRO A 6 -3.92 -44.99 18.05
CA PRO A 6 -4.18 -44.23 16.83
C PRO A 6 -4.26 -42.73 17.17
N GLU A 7 -3.46 -41.93 16.47
CA GLU A 7 -3.53 -40.47 16.51
C GLU A 7 -4.90 -40.02 15.95
N VAL A 8 -5.57 -39.15 16.69
CA VAL A 8 -6.78 -38.47 16.22
C VAL A 8 -6.32 -37.33 15.31
N PRO A 9 -6.65 -37.35 14.00
CA PRO A 9 -6.21 -36.33 13.08
C PRO A 9 -6.87 -34.99 13.46
N VAL A 10 -6.05 -33.98 13.74
CA VAL A 10 -6.49 -32.59 13.69
C VAL A 10 -6.93 -32.34 12.26
N SER A 11 -8.24 -32.20 12.05
CA SER A 11 -8.80 -31.78 10.76
C SER A 11 -8.37 -30.33 10.50
N LYS A 12 -7.14 -30.16 10.01
CA LYS A 12 -6.97 -29.24 8.88
C LYS A 12 -8.05 -29.70 7.92
N THR A 13 -9.06 -28.86 7.66
CA THR A 13 -9.87 -29.05 6.47
C THR A 13 -8.84 -29.06 5.35
N LYS A 14 -8.39 -30.26 4.96
CA LYS A 14 -8.08 -30.56 3.59
C LYS A 14 -9.35 -30.12 2.89
N THR A 15 -9.39 -28.86 2.50
CA THR A 15 -10.01 -28.50 1.25
C THR A 15 -9.39 -29.51 0.30
N ASP A 16 -10.13 -30.60 0.07
CA ASP A 16 -9.90 -31.41 -1.13
C ASP A 16 -9.63 -30.40 -2.22
N LYS A 17 -8.56 -30.60 -2.99
CA LYS A 17 -8.10 -29.72 -4.08
C LYS A 17 -9.26 -29.51 -5.07
N LYS A 18 -10.20 -28.68 -4.67
CA LYS A 18 -11.52 -28.46 -5.24
C LYS A 18 -11.42 -27.08 -5.83
N ASP A 19 -11.38 -27.08 -7.16
CA ASP A 19 -12.04 -26.13 -8.05
C ASP A 19 -12.47 -24.85 -7.32
N LEU A 20 -11.66 -23.81 -7.47
CA LEU A 20 -11.97 -22.48 -6.98
C LEU A 20 -12.81 -21.77 -8.05
N PRO A 21 -14.11 -21.51 -7.82
CA PRO A 21 -14.88 -20.69 -8.74
C PRO A 21 -14.36 -19.26 -8.69
N VAL A 22 -13.97 -18.74 -9.85
CA VAL A 22 -13.53 -17.35 -10.03
C VAL A 22 -14.57 -16.66 -10.87
N VAL A 23 -15.10 -15.55 -10.35
CA VAL A 23 -15.96 -14.67 -11.13
C VAL A 23 -15.13 -13.47 -11.53
N ILE A 24 -15.09 -13.19 -12.82
CA ILE A 24 -14.43 -12.01 -13.32
C ILE A 24 -15.54 -11.03 -13.69
N GLU A 25 -15.95 -10.22 -12.71
CA GLU A 25 -16.80 -9.03 -12.97
C GLU A 25 -15.90 -7.85 -13.36
N ALA A 26 -15.02 -8.10 -14.32
CA ALA A 26 -14.21 -7.07 -14.94
C ALA A 26 -14.80 -6.74 -16.31
N GLU A 27 -14.66 -5.48 -16.74
CA GLU A 27 -15.04 -5.09 -18.10
C GLU A 27 -14.41 -6.05 -19.14
N GLU A 28 -15.07 -6.23 -20.29
CA GLU A 28 -14.70 -7.20 -21.34
C GLU A 28 -13.20 -7.16 -21.70
N ILE A 29 -12.57 -6.00 -21.57
CA ILE A 29 -11.15 -5.76 -21.88
C ILE A 29 -10.22 -6.47 -20.86
N PHE A 30 -10.61 -6.53 -19.59
CA PHE A 30 -9.82 -7.12 -18.51
C PHE A 30 -9.99 -8.62 -18.42
N ALA A 31 -11.18 -9.13 -18.73
CA ALA A 31 -11.53 -10.54 -18.60
C ALA A 31 -10.47 -11.51 -19.19
N PRO A 32 -10.02 -11.38 -20.46
CA PRO A 32 -9.06 -12.31 -21.04
C PRO A 32 -7.66 -12.21 -20.41
N VAL A 33 -7.25 -11.00 -20.01
CA VAL A 33 -5.92 -10.77 -19.40
C VAL A 33 -5.89 -11.34 -17.99
N ILE A 34 -6.94 -11.11 -17.20
CA ILE A 34 -7.10 -11.66 -15.86
C ILE A 34 -7.21 -13.17 -15.94
N GLU A 35 -8.01 -13.73 -16.85
CA GLU A 35 -8.15 -15.18 -17.01
C GLU A 35 -6.80 -15.83 -17.36
N GLY A 36 -6.06 -15.27 -18.32
CA GLY A 36 -4.72 -15.75 -18.68
C GLY A 36 -3.74 -15.70 -17.52
N HIS A 37 -3.77 -14.60 -16.76
CA HIS A 37 -2.92 -14.43 -15.57
C HIS A 37 -3.29 -15.41 -14.46
N MET A 38 -4.58 -15.57 -14.17
CA MET A 38 -5.09 -16.53 -13.19
C MET A 38 -4.73 -17.97 -13.56
N LYS A 39 -4.86 -18.36 -14.83
CA LYS A 39 -4.41 -19.68 -15.30
C LYS A 39 -2.91 -19.90 -15.12
N SER A 40 -2.11 -18.84 -15.14
CA SER A 40 -0.67 -18.89 -14.88
C SER A 40 -0.34 -18.98 -13.38
N LEU A 41 -1.15 -18.34 -12.53
CA LEU A 41 -0.98 -18.34 -11.08
C LEU A 41 -1.42 -19.67 -10.45
N PHE A 42 -2.53 -20.25 -10.93
CA PHE A 42 -3.19 -21.40 -10.31
C PHE A 42 -3.04 -22.69 -11.13
N TRP A 43 -2.57 -23.77 -10.48
CA TRP A 43 -2.46 -25.12 -11.10
C TRP A 43 -3.80 -25.83 -11.30
N GLN A 44 -4.85 -25.38 -10.60
CA GLN A 44 -6.13 -26.09 -10.52
C GLN A 44 -7.09 -25.64 -11.62
N ALA A 45 -8.12 -26.45 -11.88
CA ALA A 45 -9.18 -26.10 -12.82
C ALA A 45 -9.89 -24.82 -12.32
N LEU A 46 -9.62 -23.71 -13.01
CA LEU A 46 -10.29 -22.44 -12.77
C LEU A 46 -11.62 -22.46 -13.52
N HIS A 47 -12.72 -22.37 -12.79
CA HIS A 47 -14.02 -22.13 -13.41
C HIS A 47 -14.26 -20.63 -13.42
N VAL A 48 -14.07 -20.03 -14.60
CA VAL A 48 -14.39 -18.62 -14.83
C VAL A 48 -15.89 -18.52 -15.12
N HIS A 49 -16.57 -17.67 -14.36
CA HIS A 49 -17.97 -17.30 -14.59
C HIS A 49 -18.05 -15.83 -14.95
N GLU A 50 -18.96 -15.47 -15.86
CA GLU A 50 -19.16 -14.09 -16.31
C GLU A 50 -19.95 -13.27 -15.30
N ALA A 51 -20.86 -13.91 -14.57
CA ALA A 51 -21.68 -13.25 -13.56
C ALA A 51 -21.73 -14.02 -12.25
N LEU A 52 -21.81 -13.29 -11.13
CA LEU A 52 -21.93 -13.90 -9.80
C LEU A 52 -23.22 -14.73 -9.63
N SER A 53 -24.23 -14.48 -10.48
CA SER A 53 -25.48 -15.25 -10.51
C SER A 53 -25.33 -16.68 -11.03
N GLU A 54 -24.32 -16.95 -11.86
CA GLU A 54 -24.05 -18.27 -12.44
C GLU A 54 -23.34 -19.21 -11.47
N VAL A 55 -22.66 -18.65 -10.46
CA VAL A 55 -22.04 -19.44 -9.42
C VAL A 55 -23.16 -20.06 -8.59
N ALA A 56 -23.34 -21.38 -8.78
CA ALA A 56 -24.35 -22.22 -8.15
C ALA A 56 -24.47 -21.94 -6.65
N GLU A 57 -25.65 -22.19 -6.08
CA GLU A 57 -25.92 -21.99 -4.64
C GLU A 57 -25.11 -22.89 -3.69
N ASP A 58 -24.04 -23.53 -4.17
CA ASP A 58 -23.18 -24.37 -3.36
C ASP A 58 -22.46 -23.52 -2.31
N ARG A 59 -23.06 -23.48 -1.11
CA ARG A 59 -22.63 -22.64 0.02
C ARG A 59 -21.27 -23.03 0.61
N THR A 60 -20.59 -24.00 0.01
CA THR A 60 -19.35 -24.57 0.56
C THR A 60 -18.09 -23.99 -0.06
N LEU A 61 -18.17 -23.37 -1.23
CA LEU A 61 -17.01 -22.85 -1.96
C LEU A 61 -16.80 -21.35 -1.71
N GLN A 62 -15.55 -20.95 -1.52
CA GLN A 62 -15.17 -19.54 -1.59
C GLN A 62 -15.17 -19.10 -3.04
N VAL A 63 -15.68 -17.91 -3.30
CA VAL A 63 -15.79 -17.30 -4.62
C VAL A 63 -14.86 -16.11 -4.66
N LEU A 64 -13.88 -16.16 -5.54
CA LEU A 64 -13.00 -15.03 -5.79
C LEU A 64 -13.65 -14.14 -6.85
N VAL A 65 -13.87 -12.87 -6.52
CA VAL A 65 -14.42 -11.89 -7.45
C VAL A 65 -13.36 -10.84 -7.73
N VAL A 66 -12.91 -10.79 -8.98
CA VAL A 66 -11.89 -9.84 -9.41
C VAL A 66 -12.57 -8.60 -9.97
N LEU A 67 -12.28 -7.44 -9.37
CA LEU A 67 -12.89 -6.16 -9.70
C LEU A 67 -11.88 -5.17 -10.23
N VAL A 68 -12.28 -4.42 -11.25
CA VAL A 68 -11.58 -3.19 -11.66
C VAL A 68 -11.84 -2.11 -10.61
N GLN A 69 -10.87 -1.23 -10.36
CA GLN A 69 -11.08 -0.12 -9.45
C GLN A 69 -12.27 0.74 -9.91
N PRO A 70 -13.19 1.14 -8.99
CA PRO A 70 -14.37 1.94 -9.36
C PRO A 70 -14.07 3.20 -10.18
N VAL A 71 -12.99 3.92 -9.83
CA VAL A 71 -12.55 5.11 -10.56
C VAL A 71 -12.13 4.75 -12.00
N GLU A 72 -11.41 3.64 -12.18
CA GLU A 72 -10.99 3.18 -13.50
C GLU A 72 -12.17 2.68 -14.34
N ALA A 73 -13.09 1.91 -13.75
CA ALA A 73 -14.29 1.42 -14.43
C ALA A 73 -15.18 2.58 -14.89
N LEU A 74 -15.35 3.61 -14.06
CA LEU A 74 -16.10 4.81 -14.45
C LEU A 74 -15.34 5.61 -15.53
N ALA A 75 -14.02 5.75 -15.41
CA ALA A 75 -13.20 6.44 -16.40
C ALA A 75 -13.23 5.76 -17.78
N ARG A 76 -13.31 4.43 -17.85
CA ARG A 76 -13.44 3.69 -19.11
C ARG A 76 -14.78 3.93 -19.80
N ARG A 77 -15.88 4.03 -19.04
CA ARG A 77 -17.18 4.44 -19.60
C ARG A 77 -17.14 5.85 -20.19
N LEU A 78 -16.47 6.78 -19.50
CA LEU A 78 -16.27 8.13 -20.00
C LEU A 78 -15.39 8.14 -21.28
N ASP A 79 -14.32 7.34 -21.31
CA ASP A 79 -13.44 7.19 -22.46
C ASP A 79 -14.16 6.55 -23.67
N ALA A 80 -15.14 5.67 -23.41
CA ALA A 80 -16.04 5.11 -24.42
C ALA A 80 -17.08 6.13 -24.94
N GLY A 81 -17.12 7.35 -24.41
CA GLY A 81 -17.97 8.44 -24.87
C GLY A 81 -19.35 8.52 -24.19
N LEU A 82 -19.57 7.81 -23.08
CA LEU A 82 -20.81 7.98 -22.31
C LEU A 82 -20.84 9.34 -21.61
N ALA A 83 -22.04 9.91 -21.49
CA ALA A 83 -22.24 11.15 -20.73
C ALA A 83 -22.01 10.90 -19.22
N CYS A 84 -21.48 11.90 -18.50
CA CYS A 84 -21.12 11.74 -17.07
C CYS A 84 -22.24 11.20 -16.19
N ALA A 85 -23.47 11.69 -16.37
CA ALA A 85 -24.63 11.25 -15.60
C ALA A 85 -25.04 9.80 -15.93
N GLU A 86 -24.93 9.40 -17.20
CA GLU A 86 -25.25 8.04 -17.66
C GLU A 86 -24.20 7.06 -17.17
N ALA A 87 -22.91 7.39 -17.31
CA ALA A 87 -21.80 6.56 -16.83
C ALA A 87 -21.86 6.33 -15.32
N LEU A 88 -22.20 7.37 -14.54
CA LEU A 88 -22.37 7.27 -13.10
C LEU A 88 -23.61 6.44 -12.72
N ALA A 89 -24.74 6.63 -13.40
CA ALA A 89 -25.96 5.87 -13.17
C ALA A 89 -25.78 4.37 -13.50
N GLU A 90 -25.07 4.05 -14.59
CA GLU A 90 -24.75 2.69 -14.98
C GLU A 90 -23.81 2.02 -13.96
N TRP A 91 -22.71 2.71 -13.60
CA TRP A 91 -21.78 2.21 -12.59
C TRP A 91 -22.45 1.99 -11.23
N THR A 92 -23.30 2.92 -10.77
CA THR A 92 -24.00 2.78 -9.48
C THR A 92 -24.96 1.60 -9.49
N ALA A 93 -25.71 1.38 -10.57
CA ALA A 93 -26.62 0.24 -10.71
C ALA A 93 -25.86 -1.10 -10.67
N GLU A 94 -24.73 -1.20 -11.35
CA GLU A 94 -23.87 -2.38 -11.31
C GLU A 94 -23.26 -2.61 -9.91
N ALA A 95 -22.73 -1.55 -9.29
CA ALA A 95 -22.17 -1.62 -7.95
C ALA A 95 -23.20 -2.06 -6.90
N GLU A 96 -24.45 -1.58 -7.01
CA GLU A 96 -25.56 -2.00 -6.15
C GLU A 96 -25.92 -3.48 -6.36
N ALA A 97 -25.96 -3.95 -7.61
CA ALA A 97 -26.22 -5.35 -7.93
C ALA A 97 -25.12 -6.27 -7.36
N LEU A 98 -23.84 -5.92 -7.58
CA LEU A 98 -22.69 -6.62 -7.01
C LEU A 98 -22.75 -6.63 -5.48
N LEU A 99 -22.91 -5.48 -4.83
CA LEU A 99 -22.97 -5.41 -3.37
C LEU A 99 -24.19 -6.16 -2.81
N GLY A 100 -25.33 -6.14 -3.51
CA GLY A 100 -26.50 -6.93 -3.17
C GLY A 100 -26.21 -8.43 -3.14
N ALA A 101 -25.47 -8.94 -4.12
CA ALA A 101 -25.03 -10.32 -4.17
C ALA A 101 -23.91 -10.62 -3.15
N ALA A 102 -22.96 -9.71 -2.96
CA ALA A 102 -21.88 -9.84 -1.98
C ALA A 102 -22.40 -9.87 -0.54
N ARG A 103 -23.41 -9.06 -0.21
CA ARG A 103 -24.07 -9.09 1.11
C ARG A 103 -24.71 -10.45 1.42
N ARG A 104 -25.32 -11.10 0.42
CA ARG A 104 -25.91 -12.45 0.58
C ARG A 104 -24.84 -13.53 0.82
N ARG A 105 -23.63 -13.33 0.27
CA ARG A 105 -22.52 -14.31 0.29
C ARG A 105 -21.27 -13.81 1.02
N ARG A 106 -21.41 -12.89 1.97
CA ARG A 106 -20.28 -12.13 2.59
C ARG A 106 -19.15 -13.00 3.16
N ARG A 107 -19.44 -14.22 3.62
CA ARG A 107 -18.43 -15.15 4.17
C ARG A 107 -17.71 -16.00 3.11
N GLN A 108 -18.30 -16.12 1.93
CA GLN A 108 -17.80 -16.93 0.83
C GLN A 108 -17.10 -16.07 -0.21
N LEU A 109 -17.48 -14.80 -0.33
CA LEU A 109 -16.99 -13.91 -1.36
C LEU A 109 -15.71 -13.18 -0.90
N VAL A 110 -14.69 -13.21 -1.74
CA VAL A 110 -13.46 -12.43 -1.58
C VAL A 110 -13.33 -11.49 -2.78
N LEU A 111 -13.45 -10.18 -2.54
CA LEU A 111 -13.24 -9.16 -3.58
C LEU A 111 -11.76 -8.83 -3.67
N VAL A 112 -11.22 -8.82 -4.89
CA VAL A 112 -9.80 -8.56 -5.16
C VAL A 112 -9.67 -7.54 -6.28
N ASP A 113 -8.70 -6.64 -6.14
CA ASP A 113 -8.38 -5.66 -7.18
C ASP A 113 -7.67 -6.33 -8.37
N ALA A 114 -8.20 -6.11 -9.58
CA ALA A 114 -7.65 -6.62 -10.83
C ALA A 114 -6.18 -6.20 -11.04
N ARG A 115 -5.82 -4.95 -10.72
CA ARG A 115 -4.44 -4.46 -10.93
C ARG A 115 -3.47 -5.06 -9.93
N ALA A 116 -3.84 -5.12 -8.66
CA ALA A 116 -3.02 -5.76 -7.63
C ALA A 116 -2.78 -7.23 -7.93
N LEU A 117 -3.78 -7.92 -8.51
CA LEU A 117 -3.65 -9.29 -8.95
C LEU A 117 -2.68 -9.42 -10.15
N LEU A 118 -2.80 -8.55 -11.15
CA LEU A 118 -1.94 -8.55 -12.35
C LEU A 118 -0.49 -8.16 -12.06
N SER A 119 -0.25 -7.30 -11.07
CA SER A 119 1.07 -6.88 -10.60
C SER A 119 1.75 -7.88 -9.67
N ASN A 120 1.07 -8.99 -9.33
CA ASN A 120 1.50 -9.97 -8.34
C ASN A 120 1.80 -9.33 -6.98
N ASP A 121 0.89 -8.49 -6.49
CA ASP A 121 1.05 -7.85 -5.19
C ASP A 121 1.22 -8.87 -4.07
N SER A 122 2.35 -8.80 -3.37
CA SER A 122 2.75 -9.83 -2.41
C SER A 122 1.84 -9.87 -1.17
N GLU A 123 1.23 -8.75 -0.78
CA GLU A 123 0.34 -8.70 0.39
C GLU A 123 -0.99 -9.37 0.06
N LEU A 124 -1.60 -9.01 -1.06
CA LEU A 124 -2.81 -9.63 -1.57
C LEU A 124 -2.65 -11.15 -1.72
N LEU A 125 -1.56 -11.60 -2.34
CA LEU A 125 -1.31 -13.01 -2.58
C LEU A 125 -1.11 -13.80 -1.27
N THR A 126 -0.50 -13.17 -0.25
CA THR A 126 -0.36 -13.76 1.07
C THR A 126 -1.70 -13.88 1.79
N GLU A 127 -2.58 -12.89 1.66
CA GLU A 127 -3.92 -12.90 2.28
C GLU A 127 -4.87 -13.94 1.69
N LEU A 128 -4.65 -14.31 0.43
CA LEU A 128 -5.45 -15.33 -0.25
C LEU A 128 -5.03 -16.77 0.13
N ASP A 129 -3.91 -16.94 0.86
CA ASP A 129 -3.40 -18.24 1.35
C ASP A 129 -3.30 -19.33 0.27
N PHE A 130 -3.08 -18.91 -0.98
CA PHE A 130 -2.96 -19.84 -2.10
C PHE A 130 -1.51 -20.29 -2.28
N GLU A 131 -1.31 -21.60 -2.50
CA GLU A 131 -0.03 -22.16 -2.91
C GLU A 131 0.31 -21.65 -4.31
N MET A 132 0.93 -20.47 -4.37
CA MET A 132 1.33 -19.86 -5.62
C MET A 132 2.44 -20.63 -6.31
N HIS A 133 2.41 -20.55 -7.64
CA HIS A 133 3.63 -20.66 -8.40
C HIS A 133 4.52 -19.45 -8.19
N SER A 134 5.75 -19.68 -7.75
CA SER A 134 6.76 -18.63 -7.64
C SER A 134 7.17 -18.00 -8.98
N ASN A 135 6.64 -18.47 -10.12
CA ASN A 135 7.16 -18.16 -11.45
C ASN A 135 6.17 -17.41 -12.37
N ALA A 136 4.97 -17.06 -11.90
CA ALA A 136 4.06 -16.23 -12.70
C ALA A 136 4.70 -14.85 -12.90
N GLN A 137 4.93 -14.45 -14.15
CA GLN A 137 5.42 -13.11 -14.44
C GLN A 137 4.28 -12.10 -14.31
N PRO A 138 4.56 -10.87 -13.84
CA PRO A 138 3.55 -9.83 -13.83
C PRO A 138 3.07 -9.58 -15.26
N SER A 139 1.76 -9.51 -15.44
CA SER A 139 1.16 -9.22 -16.73
C SER A 139 0.95 -7.72 -16.87
N ALA A 140 1.31 -7.17 -18.03
CA ALA A 140 0.94 -5.80 -18.36
C ALA A 140 -0.59 -5.78 -18.51
N GLY A 141 -1.28 -5.27 -17.49
CA GLY A 141 -2.71 -5.06 -17.55
C GLY A 141 -3.10 -4.14 -18.72
N PRO A 142 -4.40 -4.03 -19.04
CA PRO A 142 -4.85 -3.13 -20.08
C PRO A 142 -4.41 -1.69 -19.79
N VAL A 143 -4.17 -0.94 -20.87
CA VAL A 143 -3.74 0.46 -20.83
C VAL A 143 -4.71 1.26 -19.96
N LEU A 144 -4.17 2.05 -19.04
CA LEU A 144 -4.96 2.94 -18.20
C LEU A 144 -5.73 3.93 -19.08
N PRO A 145 -6.98 4.30 -18.72
CA PRO A 145 -7.69 5.40 -19.37
C PRO A 145 -6.88 6.70 -19.31
N ASP A 146 -7.23 7.66 -20.18
CA ASP A 146 -6.64 9.00 -20.13
C ASP A 146 -6.75 9.56 -18.68
N PRO A 147 -5.65 10.09 -18.11
CA PRO A 147 -5.66 10.69 -16.78
C PRO A 147 -6.82 11.67 -16.55
N ASN A 148 -7.21 12.44 -17.57
CA ASN A 148 -8.33 13.38 -17.47
C ASN A 148 -9.64 12.68 -17.12
N TYR A 149 -9.91 11.49 -17.67
CA TYR A 149 -11.10 10.71 -17.33
C TYR A 149 -11.00 10.07 -15.96
N LEU A 150 -9.81 9.68 -15.49
CA LEU A 150 -9.61 9.18 -14.13
C LEU A 150 -9.94 10.27 -13.09
N ILE A 151 -9.46 11.48 -13.32
CA ILE A 151 -9.74 12.64 -12.48
C ILE A 151 -11.24 12.97 -12.50
N LEU A 152 -11.83 13.03 -13.69
CA LEU A 152 -13.26 13.32 -13.84
C LEU A 152 -14.11 12.24 -13.13
N ALA A 153 -13.80 10.96 -13.32
CA ALA A 153 -14.46 9.86 -12.65
C ALA A 153 -14.38 9.97 -11.13
N GLU A 154 -13.20 10.29 -10.57
CA GLU A 154 -13.07 10.47 -9.13
C GLU A 154 -13.91 11.65 -8.63
N THR A 155 -13.88 12.78 -9.33
CA THR A 155 -14.69 13.95 -8.94
C THR A 155 -16.18 13.65 -8.96
N LEU A 156 -16.67 12.89 -9.95
CA LEU A 156 -18.07 12.46 -10.03
C LEU A 156 -18.44 11.54 -8.86
N LEU A 157 -17.59 10.56 -8.54
CA LEU A 157 -17.82 9.63 -7.42
C LEU A 157 -17.84 10.36 -6.06
N ARG A 158 -17.02 11.40 -5.89
CA ARG A 158 -16.98 12.22 -4.65
C ARG A 158 -18.15 13.18 -4.53
N GLN A 159 -18.66 13.69 -5.65
CA GLN A 159 -19.77 14.65 -5.65
C GLN A 159 -21.12 13.98 -5.34
N ASP A 160 -21.30 12.72 -5.75
CA ASP A 160 -22.50 11.95 -5.43
C ASP A 160 -22.34 11.17 -4.11
N GLU A 161 -23.15 11.51 -3.12
CA GLU A 161 -23.15 10.84 -1.81
C GLU A 161 -23.48 9.34 -1.91
N ALA A 162 -24.38 8.95 -2.82
CA ALA A 162 -24.78 7.56 -2.99
C ALA A 162 -23.60 6.75 -3.54
N ALA A 163 -22.95 7.26 -4.57
CA ALA A 163 -21.75 6.66 -5.15
C ALA A 163 -20.62 6.54 -4.13
N THR A 164 -20.40 7.58 -3.32
CA THR A 164 -19.38 7.56 -2.25
C THR A 164 -19.65 6.47 -1.22
N ARG A 165 -20.91 6.24 -0.82
CA ARG A 165 -21.26 5.15 0.11
C ARG A 165 -20.98 3.78 -0.48
N LEU A 166 -21.33 3.56 -1.75
CA LEU A 166 -21.04 2.31 -2.47
C LEU A 166 -19.53 2.08 -2.57
N LEU A 167 -18.76 3.13 -2.89
CA LEU A 167 -17.30 3.10 -2.96
C LEU A 167 -16.68 2.67 -1.62
N GLN A 168 -17.13 3.24 -0.51
CA GLN A 168 -16.67 2.88 0.84
C GLN A 168 -17.00 1.43 1.20
N GLU A 169 -18.17 0.94 0.81
CA GLU A 169 -18.56 -0.44 1.08
C GLU A 169 -17.75 -1.44 0.25
N ILE A 170 -17.54 -1.16 -1.04
CA ILE A 170 -16.65 -1.96 -1.89
C ILE A 170 -15.24 -1.96 -1.31
N ALA A 171 -14.71 -0.80 -0.93
CA ALA A 171 -13.39 -0.67 -0.32
C ALA A 171 -13.26 -1.48 0.98
N ALA A 172 -14.30 -1.52 1.82
CA ALA A 172 -14.30 -2.28 3.06
C ALA A 172 -14.38 -3.81 2.86
N LEU A 173 -14.92 -4.27 1.72
CA LEU A 173 -15.01 -5.69 1.37
C LEU A 173 -13.81 -6.18 0.55
N ARG A 174 -13.11 -5.26 -0.12
CA ARG A 174 -11.96 -5.54 -0.98
C ARG A 174 -10.70 -5.88 -0.18
N ARG A 175 -9.94 -6.84 -0.67
CA ARG A 175 -8.59 -7.19 -0.19
C ARG A 175 -7.52 -6.65 -1.14
N GLY A 176 -6.34 -6.39 -0.59
CA GLY A 176 -5.18 -5.87 -1.31
C GLY A 176 -5.03 -4.34 -1.20
N PRO A 177 -3.87 -3.83 -1.63
CA PRO A 177 -3.55 -2.42 -1.52
C PRO A 177 -4.51 -1.54 -2.33
N HIS A 178 -4.80 -0.37 -1.80
CA HIS A 178 -5.38 0.69 -2.60
C HIS A 178 -4.26 1.29 -3.45
N GLU A 179 -4.11 0.82 -4.70
CA GLU A 179 -3.27 1.53 -5.66
C GLU A 179 -3.80 2.96 -5.77
N ASN A 180 -2.94 3.93 -5.45
CA ASN A 180 -3.25 5.34 -5.55
C ASN A 180 -3.27 5.73 -7.04
N LEU A 181 -4.42 5.56 -7.68
CA LEU A 181 -4.68 6.21 -8.96
C LEU A 181 -4.46 7.74 -8.82
N PRO A 182 -4.12 8.43 -9.92
CA PRO A 182 -4.03 9.89 -9.93
C PRO A 182 -5.30 10.46 -9.31
N ASN A 183 -5.14 11.22 -8.24
CA ASN A 183 -6.24 11.74 -7.44
C ASN A 183 -6.43 13.23 -7.75
N ALA A 184 -7.65 13.75 -7.60
CA ALA A 184 -7.91 15.19 -7.56
C ALA A 184 -6.94 15.95 -6.63
N THR A 185 -6.56 15.36 -5.48
CA THR A 185 -5.56 15.95 -4.58
C THR A 185 -4.17 16.01 -5.19
N HIS A 186 -3.74 14.97 -5.93
CA HIS A 186 -2.46 14.97 -6.62
C HIS A 186 -2.42 16.02 -7.75
N LEU A 187 -3.57 16.28 -8.39
CA LEU A 187 -3.69 17.38 -9.34
C LEU A 187 -3.63 18.74 -8.68
N GLU A 188 -4.31 18.94 -7.55
CA GLU A 188 -4.25 20.21 -6.81
C GLU A 188 -2.82 20.50 -6.36
N GLU A 189 -2.10 19.49 -5.87
CA GLU A 189 -0.67 19.57 -5.56
C GLU A 189 0.15 19.92 -6.81
N ALA A 190 -0.05 19.21 -7.93
CA ALA A 190 0.67 19.49 -9.17
C ALA A 190 0.35 20.89 -9.76
N LEU A 191 -0.89 21.38 -9.61
CA LEU A 191 -1.30 22.72 -10.01
C LEU A 191 -0.67 23.79 -9.10
N SER A 192 -0.60 23.53 -7.80
CA SER A 192 0.10 24.38 -6.83
C SER A 192 1.59 24.46 -7.17
N ASP A 193 2.22 23.33 -7.50
CA ASP A 193 3.63 23.28 -7.92
C ASP A 193 3.86 24.05 -9.23
N LEU A 194 2.95 23.91 -10.20
CA LEU A 194 3.01 24.69 -11.45
C LEU A 194 2.80 26.18 -11.24
N GLN A 195 1.95 26.58 -10.29
CA GLN A 195 1.77 27.99 -9.92
C GLN A 195 3.05 28.53 -9.27
N ALA A 196 3.63 27.80 -8.30
CA ALA A 196 4.90 28.16 -7.69
C ALA A 196 6.03 28.32 -8.71
N LEU A 197 6.07 27.45 -9.73
CA LEU A 197 7.03 27.57 -10.84
C LEU A 197 6.80 28.81 -11.71
N LYS A 198 5.54 29.16 -12.00
CA LYS A 198 5.20 30.37 -12.77
C LYS A 198 5.53 31.65 -12.00
N ASP A 199 5.23 31.67 -10.70
CA ASP A 199 5.55 32.79 -9.83
C ASP A 199 7.07 32.98 -9.74
N GLY A 200 7.83 31.89 -9.56
CA GLY A 200 9.28 31.92 -9.60
C GLY A 200 9.86 32.38 -10.94
N GLN A 201 9.21 32.07 -12.07
CA GLN A 201 9.60 32.60 -13.39
C GLN A 201 9.33 34.10 -13.51
N ALA A 202 8.21 34.59 -13.00
CA ALA A 202 7.88 36.01 -13.01
C ALA A 202 8.86 36.84 -12.16
N GLU A 203 9.26 36.32 -10.99
CA GLU A 203 10.31 36.93 -10.17
C GLU A 203 11.65 36.99 -10.91
N LEU A 204 12.03 35.91 -11.60
CA LEU A 204 13.27 35.84 -12.37
C LEU A 204 13.31 36.86 -13.52
N GLU A 205 12.21 37.02 -14.26
CA GLU A 205 12.10 38.05 -15.30
C GLU A 205 12.14 39.47 -14.71
N SER A 206 11.49 39.71 -13.56
CA SER A 206 11.61 41.01 -12.86
C SER A 206 13.06 41.32 -12.46
N TYR A 207 13.84 40.32 -12.02
CA TYR A 207 15.25 40.53 -11.70
C TYR A 207 16.09 40.84 -12.95
N LYS A 208 15.79 40.19 -14.08
CA LYS A 208 16.48 40.49 -15.35
C LYS A 208 16.21 41.90 -15.83
N GLU A 209 14.97 42.39 -15.72
CA GLU A 209 14.62 43.76 -16.07
C GLU A 209 15.35 44.79 -15.20
N GLN A 210 15.44 44.53 -13.89
CA GLN A 210 16.20 45.40 -12.97
C GLN A 210 17.70 45.44 -13.30
N ILE A 211 18.28 44.30 -13.68
CA ILE A 211 19.69 44.24 -14.11
C ILE A 211 19.88 45.00 -15.42
N ALA A 212 18.95 44.86 -16.38
CA ALA A 212 19.00 45.57 -17.66
C ALA A 212 18.89 47.09 -17.46
N SER A 213 17.93 47.56 -16.66
CA SER A 213 17.78 49.00 -16.38
C SER A 213 19.00 49.57 -15.66
N ALA A 214 19.54 48.85 -14.68
CA ALA A 214 20.77 49.27 -13.99
C ALA A 214 21.98 49.33 -14.94
N SER A 215 22.03 48.46 -15.95
CA SER A 215 23.09 48.47 -16.97
C SER A 215 22.97 49.66 -17.94
N GLU A 216 21.75 50.00 -18.36
CA GLU A 216 21.48 51.16 -19.22
C GLU A 216 21.81 52.48 -18.49
N GLU A 217 21.42 52.60 -17.22
CA GLU A 217 21.78 53.76 -16.39
C GLU A 217 23.30 53.92 -16.29
N ALA A 218 24.04 52.81 -16.11
CA ALA A 218 25.49 52.84 -16.07
C ALA A 218 26.13 53.26 -17.40
N GLU A 219 25.54 52.92 -18.55
CA GLU A 219 26.01 53.32 -19.87
C GLU A 219 25.74 54.81 -20.15
N LEU A 220 24.53 55.30 -19.85
CA LEU A 220 24.18 56.72 -20.01
C LEU A 220 25.04 57.62 -19.13
N LEU A 221 25.34 57.18 -17.90
CA LEU A 221 26.28 57.88 -17.03
C LEU A 221 27.67 57.91 -17.64
N ARG A 222 28.18 56.81 -18.23
CA ARG A 222 29.48 56.80 -18.91
C ARG A 222 29.53 57.76 -20.11
N GLU A 223 28.48 57.81 -20.94
CA GLU A 223 28.42 58.67 -22.12
C GLU A 223 28.32 60.16 -21.76
N ASN A 224 27.54 60.51 -20.73
CA ASN A 224 27.48 61.89 -20.24
C ASN A 224 28.85 62.39 -19.75
N LEU A 225 29.62 61.51 -19.10
CA LEU A 225 30.96 61.84 -18.63
C LEU A 225 31.93 62.05 -19.80
N SER A 226 31.86 61.26 -20.87
CA SER A 226 32.72 61.47 -22.05
C SER A 226 32.42 62.78 -22.76
N LEU A 227 31.14 63.13 -22.94
CA LEU A 227 30.74 64.38 -23.62
C LEU A 227 31.18 65.63 -22.86
N ARG A 228 31.14 65.61 -21.53
CA ARG A 228 31.66 66.71 -20.70
C ARG A 228 33.17 66.88 -20.86
N VAL A 229 33.91 65.77 -20.84
CA VAL A 229 35.37 65.80 -21.05
C VAL A 229 35.74 66.37 -22.42
N GLU A 230 34.99 66.05 -23.47
CA GLU A 230 35.25 66.57 -24.82
C GLU A 230 34.91 68.06 -24.96
N ALA A 231 33.77 68.52 -24.43
CA ALA A 231 33.36 69.92 -24.48
C ALA A 231 34.37 70.86 -23.80
N ASP A 232 34.98 70.41 -22.71
CA ASP A 232 35.95 71.19 -21.94
C ASP A 232 37.31 71.34 -22.65
N THR A 233 37.64 70.47 -23.60
CA THR A 233 38.91 70.58 -24.36
C THR A 233 38.91 71.67 -25.44
N ALA A 234 37.76 72.23 -25.82
CA ALA A 234 37.62 73.16 -26.94
C ALA A 234 37.66 74.68 -26.61
N SER A 235 37.51 75.08 -25.34
CA SER A 235 37.34 76.50 -24.96
C SER A 235 38.63 77.12 -24.37
N GLY A 236 39.48 77.68 -25.25
CA GLY A 236 40.92 78.00 -25.06
C GLY A 236 41.40 79.13 -24.11
N GLY A 237 40.56 79.93 -23.44
CA GLY A 237 41.03 81.16 -22.74
C GLY A 237 40.85 81.22 -21.22
N ALA A 238 39.78 80.64 -20.69
CA ALA A 238 39.59 80.43 -19.25
C ALA A 238 40.20 79.09 -18.77
N VAL A 239 40.95 78.44 -19.67
CA VAL A 239 41.49 77.09 -19.61
C VAL A 239 42.34 76.81 -18.38
N SER A 240 42.99 77.78 -17.75
CA SER A 240 43.80 77.51 -16.57
C SER A 240 42.95 77.28 -15.30
N SER A 241 41.95 78.14 -15.06
CA SER A 241 41.03 77.97 -13.93
C SER A 241 40.01 76.88 -14.20
N TYR A 242 39.55 76.74 -15.45
CA TYR A 242 38.69 75.64 -15.85
C TYR A 242 39.44 74.32 -15.99
N LEU A 243 40.73 74.26 -16.36
CA LEU A 243 41.51 73.02 -16.24
C LEU A 243 41.71 72.62 -14.79
N LYS A 244 41.82 73.57 -13.86
CA LYS A 244 41.87 73.24 -12.44
C LYS A 244 40.52 72.70 -11.97
N ALA A 245 39.42 73.40 -12.28
CA ALA A 245 38.08 72.93 -11.94
C ALA A 245 37.73 71.60 -12.63
N ALA A 246 38.06 71.42 -13.91
CA ALA A 246 37.86 70.17 -14.65
C ALA A 246 38.80 69.06 -14.20
N LYS A 247 40.00 69.37 -13.69
CA LYS A 247 40.86 68.37 -13.03
C LYS A 247 40.28 67.94 -11.69
N GLU A 248 39.76 68.88 -10.90
CA GLU A 248 39.05 68.58 -9.65
C GLU A 248 37.77 67.78 -9.93
N GLU A 249 36.98 68.14 -10.95
CA GLU A 249 35.81 67.36 -11.38
C GLU A 249 36.21 65.99 -11.93
N LEU A 250 37.30 65.88 -12.71
CA LEU A 250 37.82 64.58 -13.15
C LEU A 250 38.31 63.73 -11.97
N GLU A 251 38.91 64.33 -10.93
CA GLU A 251 39.28 63.62 -9.71
C GLU A 251 38.03 63.16 -8.95
N LEU A 252 37.03 64.01 -8.77
CA LEU A 252 35.75 63.66 -8.15
C LEU A 252 35.01 62.57 -8.94
N LEU A 253 35.04 62.62 -10.28
CA LEU A 253 34.44 61.61 -11.13
C LEU A 253 35.21 60.30 -11.11
N ARG A 254 36.56 60.34 -11.05
CA ARG A 254 37.37 59.15 -10.84
C ARG A 254 37.10 58.52 -9.48
N GLU A 255 36.95 59.33 -8.43
CA GLU A 255 36.53 58.87 -7.11
C GLU A 255 35.12 58.28 -7.14
N ASN A 256 34.18 58.90 -7.84
CA ASN A 256 32.82 58.40 -7.97
C ASN A 256 32.75 57.08 -8.78
N VAL A 257 33.46 56.99 -9.91
CA VAL A 257 33.58 55.74 -10.67
C VAL A 257 34.27 54.67 -9.84
N ALA A 258 35.29 55.01 -9.05
CA ALA A 258 35.92 54.08 -8.12
C ALA A 258 34.95 53.62 -7.01
N LEU A 259 34.12 54.51 -6.48
CA LEU A 259 33.05 54.19 -5.53
C LEU A 259 32.01 53.26 -6.16
N HIS A 260 31.54 53.53 -7.37
CA HIS A 260 30.59 52.66 -8.09
C HIS A 260 31.21 51.32 -8.46
N LEU A 261 32.49 51.27 -8.87
CA LEU A 261 33.20 50.01 -9.10
C LEU A 261 33.35 49.20 -7.81
N ASN A 262 33.61 49.85 -6.68
CA ASN A 262 33.64 49.18 -5.39
C ASN A 262 32.25 48.69 -4.97
N ALA A 263 31.19 49.47 -5.21
CA ALA A 263 29.81 49.04 -4.97
C ALA A 263 29.40 47.85 -5.87
N ALA A 264 29.79 47.87 -7.15
CA ALA A 264 29.60 46.76 -8.08
C ALA A 264 30.38 45.50 -7.66
N LYS A 265 31.61 45.67 -7.17
CA LYS A 265 32.39 44.55 -6.60
C LYS A 265 31.72 43.99 -5.35
N ASN A 266 31.27 44.85 -4.44
CA ASN A 266 30.60 44.43 -3.20
C ASN A 266 29.25 43.75 -3.46
N SER A 267 28.50 44.21 -4.47
CA SER A 267 27.27 43.52 -4.90
C SER A 267 27.57 42.20 -5.59
N GLY A 268 28.64 42.12 -6.39
CA GLY A 268 29.12 40.87 -6.97
C GLY A 268 29.54 39.84 -5.92
N THR A 269 30.27 40.25 -4.87
CA THR A 269 30.59 39.36 -3.74
C THR A 269 29.33 38.93 -3.00
N ARG A 270 28.35 39.83 -2.84
CA ARG A 270 27.08 39.48 -2.19
C ARG A 270 26.24 38.50 -2.99
N LEU A 271 26.24 38.60 -4.33
CA LEU A 271 25.59 37.61 -5.20
C LEU A 271 26.27 36.26 -5.09
N SER A 272 27.61 36.20 -5.10
CA SER A 272 28.37 34.96 -4.89
C SER A 272 28.05 34.32 -3.54
N GLU A 273 27.98 35.10 -2.46
CA GLU A 273 27.57 34.61 -1.13
C GLU A 273 26.15 34.03 -1.14
N LEU A 274 25.20 34.70 -1.79
CA LEU A 274 23.81 34.23 -1.88
C LEU A 274 23.66 32.98 -2.75
N GLU A 275 24.47 32.85 -3.80
CA GLU A 275 24.55 31.63 -4.63
C GLU A 275 25.07 30.45 -3.80
N GLU A 276 26.14 30.65 -3.03
CA GLU A 276 26.66 29.64 -2.09
C GLU A 276 25.62 29.26 -1.02
N GLU A 277 24.89 30.24 -0.45
CA GLU A 277 23.80 29.99 0.50
C GLU A 277 22.66 29.18 -0.14
N CYS A 278 22.30 29.49 -1.39
CA CYS A 278 21.27 28.76 -2.13
C CYS A 278 21.69 27.32 -2.45
N GLU A 279 22.94 27.09 -2.83
CA GLU A 279 23.49 25.74 -3.02
C GLU A 279 23.52 24.96 -1.69
N ALA A 280 23.93 25.59 -0.60
CA ALA A 280 23.92 24.99 0.73
C ALA A 280 22.48 24.60 1.17
N LEU A 281 21.49 25.45 0.92
CA LEU A 281 20.09 25.15 1.21
C LEU A 281 19.54 24.02 0.34
N ARG A 282 19.89 23.97 -0.94
CA ARG A 282 19.54 22.84 -1.83
C ARG A 282 20.12 21.53 -1.32
N GLN A 283 21.39 21.53 -0.93
CA GLN A 283 22.05 20.35 -0.37
C GLN A 283 21.37 19.91 0.94
N ALA A 284 21.05 20.85 1.83
CA ALA A 284 20.33 20.56 3.06
C ALA A 284 18.90 20.01 2.82
N ALA A 285 18.21 20.49 1.79
CA ALA A 285 16.90 19.96 1.39
C ALA A 285 17.03 18.53 0.87
N MET A 286 18.02 18.23 0.02
CA MET A 286 18.29 16.87 -0.46
C MET A 286 18.62 15.92 0.70
N ASP A 287 19.44 16.36 1.66
CA ASP A 287 19.76 15.58 2.86
C ASP A 287 18.51 15.34 3.72
N ARG A 288 17.63 16.32 3.85
CA ARG A 288 16.34 16.16 4.55
C ARG A 288 15.43 15.15 3.86
N HIS A 289 15.34 15.17 2.53
CA HIS A 289 14.59 14.15 1.77
C HIS A 289 15.19 12.75 1.93
N ALA A 290 16.52 12.64 1.90
CA ALA A 290 17.22 11.38 2.14
C ALA A 290 17.00 10.85 3.56
N LEU A 291 17.01 11.72 4.58
CA LEU A 291 16.69 11.37 5.96
C LEU A 291 15.22 10.98 6.14
N LYS A 292 14.29 11.67 5.48
CA LYS A 292 12.87 11.32 5.50
C LYS A 292 12.65 9.93 4.88
N ALA A 293 13.21 9.67 3.70
CA ALA A 293 13.13 8.35 3.06
C ALA A 293 13.72 7.23 3.95
N LYS A 294 14.82 7.50 4.66
CA LYS A 294 15.39 6.56 5.65
C LYS A 294 14.44 6.35 6.83
N SER A 295 13.80 7.40 7.34
CA SER A 295 12.80 7.31 8.42
C SER A 295 11.61 6.46 8.00
N ASP A 296 11.04 6.73 6.82
CA ASP A 296 9.88 6.00 6.28
C ASP A 296 10.22 4.51 6.07
N ALA A 297 11.42 4.21 5.57
CA ALA A 297 11.91 2.84 5.42
C ALA A 297 12.08 2.11 6.77
N LEU A 298 12.53 2.82 7.81
CA LEU A 298 12.65 2.26 9.16
C LEU A 298 11.28 2.04 9.81
N GLU A 299 10.34 2.97 9.64
CA GLU A 299 8.96 2.81 10.09
C GLU A 299 8.28 1.62 9.44
N HIS A 300 8.46 1.45 8.13
CA HIS A 300 7.95 0.30 7.40
C HIS A 300 8.54 -1.03 7.93
N ARG A 301 9.86 -1.07 8.17
CA ARG A 301 10.51 -2.25 8.79
C ARG A 301 9.99 -2.53 10.20
N LEU A 302 9.70 -1.49 10.98
CA LEU A 302 9.15 -1.62 12.33
C LEU A 302 7.73 -2.21 12.29
N LYS A 303 6.85 -1.68 11.42
CA LYS A 303 5.51 -2.23 11.17
C LYS A 303 5.57 -3.70 10.70
N GLN A 304 6.50 -4.04 9.81
CA GLN A 304 6.72 -5.43 9.38
C GLN A 304 7.22 -6.33 10.52
N SER A 305 8.03 -5.81 11.44
CA SER A 305 8.47 -6.57 12.62
C SER A 305 7.31 -6.80 13.59
N ASP A 306 6.46 -5.79 13.81
CA ASP A 306 5.31 -5.88 14.71
C ASP A 306 4.23 -6.84 14.19
N THR A 307 3.94 -6.81 12.89
CA THR A 307 3.03 -7.78 12.26
C THR A 307 3.57 -9.22 12.37
N LYS A 308 4.88 -9.43 12.14
CA LYS A 308 5.53 -10.74 12.35
C LYS A 308 5.48 -11.17 13.82
N ARG A 309 5.64 -10.24 14.76
CA ARG A 309 5.55 -10.51 16.20
C ARG A 309 4.12 -10.92 16.58
N ALA A 310 3.12 -10.15 16.17
CA ALA A 310 1.70 -10.46 16.40
C ALA A 310 1.33 -11.82 15.80
N HIS A 311 1.83 -12.14 14.60
CA HIS A 311 1.63 -13.44 13.98
C HIS A 311 2.24 -14.59 14.81
N ARG A 312 3.47 -14.43 15.32
CA ARG A 312 4.08 -15.43 16.23
C ARG A 312 3.30 -15.59 17.52
N GLU A 313 2.83 -14.49 18.12
CA GLU A 313 2.04 -14.51 19.36
C GLU A 313 0.70 -15.22 19.15
N THR A 314 0.01 -14.98 18.03
CA THR A 314 -1.24 -15.68 17.70
C THR A 314 -1.03 -17.18 17.47
N ILE A 315 0.05 -17.59 16.77
CA ILE A 315 0.42 -19.00 16.62
C ILE A 315 0.70 -19.64 17.99
N LEU A 316 1.50 -18.99 18.83
CA LEU A 316 1.82 -19.49 20.17
C LEU A 316 0.57 -19.65 21.03
N ALA A 317 -0.33 -18.66 21.04
CA ALA A 317 -1.60 -18.74 21.75
C ALA A 317 -2.46 -19.92 21.27
N ARG A 318 -2.50 -20.16 19.96
CA ARG A 318 -3.22 -21.31 19.38
C ARG A 318 -2.62 -22.64 19.84
N VAL A 319 -1.30 -22.80 19.80
CA VAL A 319 -0.61 -24.01 20.25
C VAL A 319 -0.85 -24.24 21.75
N MET A 320 -0.76 -23.20 22.57
CA MET A 320 -1.02 -23.31 24.01
C MET A 320 -2.46 -23.74 24.31
N LEU A 321 -3.45 -23.24 23.58
CA LEU A 321 -4.85 -23.66 23.72
C LEU A 321 -5.06 -25.12 23.27
N GLU A 322 -4.42 -25.55 22.20
CA GLU A 322 -4.46 -26.94 21.74
C GLU A 322 -3.84 -27.89 22.77
N ASP A 323 -2.70 -27.52 23.35
CA ASP A 323 -2.04 -28.32 24.39
C ASP A 323 -2.85 -28.35 25.68
N GLN A 324 -3.49 -27.24 26.07
CA GLN A 324 -4.43 -27.22 27.19
C GLN A 324 -5.61 -28.17 26.96
N ARG A 325 -6.17 -28.20 25.74
CA ARG A 325 -7.24 -29.16 25.38
C ARG A 325 -6.76 -30.61 25.43
N LYS A 326 -5.56 -30.91 24.93
CA LYS A 326 -4.97 -32.25 25.00
C LYS A 326 -4.76 -32.69 26.45
N LEU A 327 -4.28 -31.78 27.30
CA LEU A 327 -4.06 -32.01 28.72
C LEU A 327 -5.39 -32.29 29.45
N GLN A 328 -6.44 -31.48 29.19
CA GLN A 328 -7.78 -31.72 29.73
C GLN A 328 -8.36 -33.06 29.27
N ALA A 329 -8.20 -33.42 27.99
CA ALA A 329 -8.64 -34.71 27.46
C ALA A 329 -7.84 -35.88 28.05
N ALA A 330 -6.57 -35.69 28.39
CA ALA A 330 -5.77 -36.69 29.10
C ALA A 330 -6.27 -36.89 30.55
N TYR A 331 -6.56 -35.81 31.28
CA TYR A 331 -7.15 -35.88 32.62
C TYR A 331 -8.52 -36.56 32.61
N ALA A 332 -9.42 -36.16 31.70
CA ALA A 332 -10.75 -36.77 31.59
C ALA A 332 -10.66 -38.29 31.30
N ARG A 333 -9.70 -38.72 30.47
CA ARG A 333 -9.42 -40.14 30.23
C ARG A 333 -8.87 -40.84 31.48
N GLY A 334 -7.99 -40.18 32.23
CA GLY A 334 -7.49 -40.69 33.51
C GLY A 334 -8.62 -40.91 34.52
N ASP A 335 -9.52 -39.95 34.64
CA ASP A 335 -10.68 -40.04 35.54
C ASP A 335 -11.64 -41.15 35.11
N ALA A 336 -11.90 -41.30 33.81
CA ALA A 336 -12.72 -42.39 33.29
C ALA A 336 -12.13 -43.76 33.62
N LEU A 337 -10.83 -43.96 33.37
CA LEU A 337 -10.13 -45.20 33.72
C LEU A 337 -10.14 -45.46 35.23
N ASN A 338 -10.00 -44.43 36.06
CA ASN A 338 -10.08 -44.58 37.51
C ASN A 338 -11.47 -45.03 37.97
N ARG A 339 -12.54 -44.52 37.34
CA ARG A 339 -13.92 -44.98 37.61
C ARG A 339 -14.16 -46.41 37.15
N GLU A 340 -13.64 -46.80 36.00
CA GLU A 340 -13.69 -48.20 35.53
C GLU A 340 -12.94 -49.13 36.48
N LEU A 341 -11.75 -48.71 36.95
CA LEU A 341 -10.98 -49.47 37.92
C LEU A 341 -11.68 -49.59 39.28
N SER A 342 -12.35 -48.52 39.75
CA SER A 342 -13.15 -48.60 40.99
C SER A 342 -14.35 -49.51 40.82
N ALA A 343 -15.10 -49.38 39.71
CA ALA A 343 -16.23 -50.25 39.41
C ALA A 343 -15.82 -51.73 39.32
N ALA A 344 -14.73 -52.04 38.63
CA ALA A 344 -14.20 -53.40 38.55
C ALA A 344 -13.72 -53.93 39.92
N ARG A 345 -13.14 -53.08 40.77
CA ARG A 345 -12.79 -53.44 42.14
C ARG A 345 -14.03 -53.74 42.98
N ASP A 346 -15.08 -52.93 42.85
CA ASP A 346 -16.33 -53.10 43.56
C ASP A 346 -17.04 -54.39 43.11
N GLU A 347 -17.09 -54.66 41.80
CA GLU A 347 -17.61 -55.92 41.23
C GLU A 347 -16.85 -57.13 41.76
N LEU A 348 -15.51 -57.11 41.72
CA LEU A 348 -14.69 -58.18 42.29
C LEU A 348 -14.98 -58.34 43.78
N SER A 349 -15.05 -57.24 44.54
CA SER A 349 -15.38 -57.28 45.96
C SER A 349 -16.75 -57.91 46.22
N GLY A 350 -17.75 -57.62 45.37
CA GLY A 350 -19.08 -58.22 45.42
C GLY A 350 -19.07 -59.71 45.11
N VAL A 351 -18.34 -60.15 44.07
CA VAL A 351 -18.16 -61.56 43.73
C VAL A 351 -17.48 -62.30 44.89
N TYR A 352 -16.37 -61.76 45.43
CA TYR A 352 -15.64 -62.34 46.55
C TYR A 352 -16.43 -62.35 47.86
N GLY A 353 -17.31 -61.35 48.06
CA GLY A 353 -18.21 -61.23 49.20
C GLY A 353 -19.47 -62.11 49.10
N SER A 354 -19.82 -62.58 47.90
CA SER A 354 -21.03 -63.40 47.70
C SER A 354 -20.99 -64.73 48.46
N ARG A 355 -22.15 -65.16 48.98
CA ARG A 355 -22.30 -66.42 49.72
C ARG A 355 -21.84 -67.64 48.90
N SER A 356 -22.17 -67.71 47.61
CA SER A 356 -21.77 -68.82 46.75
C SER A 356 -20.25 -68.90 46.56
N TRP A 357 -19.57 -67.75 46.45
CA TRP A 357 -18.11 -67.71 46.42
C TRP A 357 -17.49 -68.11 47.75
N GLN A 358 -18.02 -67.61 48.88
CA GLN A 358 -17.56 -67.96 50.22
C GLN A 358 -17.72 -69.46 50.54
N VAL A 359 -18.86 -70.06 50.18
CA VAL A 359 -19.12 -71.50 50.37
C VAL A 359 -18.20 -72.36 49.49
N THR A 360 -17.92 -71.93 48.26
CA THR A 360 -17.03 -72.68 47.35
C THR A 360 -15.54 -72.38 47.55
N LYS A 361 -15.18 -71.38 48.37
CA LYS A 361 -13.80 -70.98 48.70
C LYS A 361 -12.94 -72.14 49.23
N PRO A 362 -13.36 -72.94 50.23
CA PRO A 362 -12.57 -74.08 50.71
C PRO A 362 -12.34 -75.13 49.61
N LEU A 363 -13.34 -75.44 48.78
CA LEU A 363 -13.21 -76.39 47.67
C LEU A 363 -12.21 -75.91 46.60
N ARG A 364 -12.19 -74.61 46.29
CA ARG A 364 -11.22 -74.01 45.36
C ARG A 364 -9.79 -73.98 45.93
N ALA A 365 -9.63 -73.81 47.24
CA ALA A 365 -8.34 -73.86 47.91
C ALA A 365 -7.68 -75.25 47.80
N VAL A 366 -8.48 -76.32 47.91
CA VAL A 366 -8.01 -77.71 47.71
C VAL A 366 -7.61 -77.95 46.25
N ARG A 367 -8.39 -77.46 45.27
CA ARG A 367 -8.06 -77.59 43.83
C ARG A 367 -6.78 -76.85 43.42
N ARG A 368 -6.41 -75.77 44.12
CA ARG A 368 -5.13 -75.06 43.92
C ARG A 368 -3.91 -75.83 44.45
N ARG A 369 -4.06 -76.65 45.49
CA ARG A 369 -2.97 -77.51 46.00
C ARG A 369 -2.64 -78.69 45.09
N GLY A 370 -3.57 -79.12 44.23
CA GLY A 370 -3.37 -80.24 43.30
C GLY A 370 -2.68 -79.89 41.96
N LYS A 371 -2.53 -78.60 41.62
CA LYS A 371 -1.78 -78.16 40.44
C LYS A 371 -0.39 -77.70 40.88
N VAL A 372 0.48 -78.65 41.22
CA VAL A 372 1.92 -78.42 41.19
C VAL A 372 2.27 -78.09 39.73
N ARG A 373 2.72 -76.86 39.48
CA ARG A 373 3.25 -76.50 38.16
C ARG A 373 4.51 -77.34 37.93
N PRO A 374 4.61 -78.13 36.85
CA PRO A 374 5.91 -78.62 36.43
C PRO A 374 6.79 -77.42 36.08
N HIS A 375 8.04 -77.47 36.53
CA HIS A 375 9.07 -76.46 36.30
C HIS A 375 9.36 -76.23 34.82
#